data_AF-F6HSB0-F1
#
_entry.id   AF-F6HSB0-F1
#
_cell.length_a   1.000
_cell.length_b   1.000
_cell.length_c   1.000
_cell.angle_alpha   90.00
_cell.angle_beta   90.00
_cell.angle_gamma   90.00
#
_symmetry.space_group_name_H-M   'P 1'
#
loop_
_entity.id
_entity.type
_entity.pdbx_description
1 polymer ?
#
loop_
_entity_poly.entity_id
_entity_poly.type
_entity_poly.pdbx_seq_one_letter_code
_entity_poly.pdbx_strand_id
1 'polypeptide(L)'
;MGGGDFTVTVSRKEVVAAVLPVQEYWLPLSNLDLLLPPVDVGVFFCYKKPHDLTFGSMIGVLKEALAQALVSYYPFGGEVLSNSAGEPELLCNNRGVDFMEAYADVQLQNLNLYNPDESIESKLVPKKKHGVLSVQKTINELKEKPLSWVADAIHEYLEGAVTKEHFLGLIDWVEAHRPEPALAKIYSSGSRDGPAFVVSSGQRFPGSRVDFGWGMPALGSYHFPWGGEAGYVMPMPSPVRDGDWVVYMHLSVGQIEWIETEAAHIFRPLSSEYLNLSNSD
;
A
#
# COMPACT_ATOMS: atom_id res chain seq x y z
N MET A 1 3.20 25.01 -5.40
CA MET A 1 3.65 24.99 -6.81
C MET A 1 5.08 24.51 -6.83
N GLY A 2 5.33 23.31 -7.37
CA GLY A 2 6.66 22.67 -7.31
C GLY A 2 6.71 21.30 -7.98
N GLY A 3 5.88 21.06 -8.99
CA GLY A 3 5.94 19.86 -9.83
C GLY A 3 6.59 20.22 -11.16
N GLY A 4 7.93 20.17 -11.22
CA GLY A 4 8.62 20.19 -12.51
C GLY A 4 8.38 18.85 -13.21
N ASP A 5 8.13 18.85 -14.52
CA ASP A 5 8.11 17.58 -15.25
C ASP A 5 9.53 16.99 -15.27
N PHE A 6 9.60 15.68 -15.13
CA PHE A 6 10.83 14.94 -14.92
C PHE A 6 10.69 13.53 -15.53
N THR A 7 11.79 13.02 -16.05
CA THR A 7 11.89 11.76 -16.78
C THR A 7 12.53 10.69 -15.91
N VAL A 8 11.89 9.52 -15.86
CA VAL A 8 12.47 8.32 -15.24
C VAL A 8 13.01 7.41 -16.32
N THR A 9 14.33 7.16 -16.29
CA THR A 9 15.02 6.25 -17.20
C THR A 9 15.38 4.96 -16.46
N VAL A 10 14.81 3.83 -16.88
CA VAL A 10 15.20 2.51 -16.38
C VAL A 10 16.53 2.12 -17.01
N SER A 11 17.59 1.99 -16.19
CA SER A 11 18.94 1.64 -16.64
C SER A 11 19.15 0.13 -16.74
N ARG A 12 18.49 -0.67 -15.88
CA ARG A 12 18.59 -2.12 -15.87
C ARG A 12 17.26 -2.76 -15.45
N LYS A 13 16.95 -3.92 -16.02
CA LYS A 13 15.96 -4.87 -15.53
C LYS A 13 16.62 -6.23 -15.40
N GLU A 14 16.37 -6.91 -14.29
CA GLU A 14 16.82 -8.27 -14.02
C GLU A 14 15.84 -8.98 -13.08
N VAL A 15 16.10 -10.25 -12.81
CA VAL A 15 15.28 -11.06 -11.90
C VAL A 15 16.17 -11.57 -10.78
N VAL A 16 15.77 -11.33 -9.54
CA VAL A 16 16.47 -11.79 -8.33
C VAL A 16 15.72 -13.00 -7.78
N ALA A 17 16.31 -14.18 -7.92
CA ALA A 17 15.82 -15.43 -7.34
C ALA A 17 16.44 -15.68 -5.96
N ALA A 18 15.90 -16.64 -5.21
CA ALA A 18 16.48 -17.08 -3.94
C ALA A 18 17.90 -17.64 -4.13
N VAL A 19 18.79 -17.37 -3.17
CA VAL A 19 20.22 -17.74 -3.24
C VAL A 19 20.50 -19.24 -3.08
N LEU A 20 19.51 -20.02 -2.62
CA LEU A 20 19.61 -21.47 -2.45
C LEU A 20 18.69 -22.21 -3.43
N PRO A 21 18.96 -23.49 -3.75
CA PRO A 21 18.01 -24.34 -4.46
C PRO A 21 16.69 -24.42 -3.68
N VAL A 22 15.62 -23.88 -4.27
CA VAL A 22 14.26 -24.00 -3.74
C VAL A 22 13.60 -25.20 -4.42
N GLN A 23 12.93 -26.04 -3.64
CA GLN A 23 12.11 -27.11 -4.20
C GLN A 23 10.79 -26.51 -4.70
N GLU A 24 10.31 -26.96 -5.85
CA GLU A 24 9.02 -26.54 -6.39
C GLU A 24 7.87 -27.03 -5.50
N TYR A 25 6.96 -26.12 -5.14
CA TYR A 25 5.73 -26.42 -4.42
C TYR A 25 4.55 -25.68 -5.04
N TRP A 26 3.37 -26.29 -4.96
CA TRP A 26 2.10 -25.61 -5.20
C TRP A 26 1.47 -25.28 -3.84
N LEU A 27 1.09 -24.02 -3.63
CA LEU A 27 0.39 -23.57 -2.43
C LEU A 27 -1.02 -23.10 -2.81
N PRO A 28 -2.09 -23.78 -2.33
CA PRO A 28 -3.44 -23.29 -2.50
C PRO A 28 -3.63 -22.00 -1.69
N LEU A 29 -4.35 -21.04 -2.26
CA LEU A 29 -4.83 -19.89 -1.49
C LEU A 29 -5.88 -20.34 -0.47
N SER A 30 -5.86 -19.73 0.71
CA SER A 30 -6.88 -20.01 1.73
C SER A 30 -8.20 -19.33 1.38
N ASN A 31 -9.29 -19.79 2.00
CA ASN A 31 -10.61 -19.18 1.88
C ASN A 31 -10.62 -17.68 2.20
N LEU A 32 -9.69 -17.18 3.04
CA LEU A 32 -9.58 -15.76 3.35
C LEU A 32 -8.77 -14.98 2.30
N ASP A 33 -7.80 -15.60 1.65
CA ASP A 33 -7.06 -14.99 0.54
C ASP A 33 -7.98 -14.80 -0.68
N LEU A 34 -8.90 -15.75 -0.92
CA LEU A 34 -9.90 -15.72 -2.00
C LEU A 34 -10.99 -14.64 -1.83
N LEU A 35 -11.08 -13.96 -0.67
CA LEU A 35 -12.01 -12.85 -0.42
C LEU A 35 -11.51 -11.49 -0.89
N LEU A 36 -10.20 -11.36 -1.10
CA LEU A 36 -9.59 -10.16 -1.65
C LEU A 36 -9.40 -10.36 -3.15
N PRO A 37 -9.85 -9.43 -4.02
CA PRO A 37 -9.47 -9.51 -5.41
C PRO A 37 -7.96 -9.25 -5.55
N PRO A 38 -7.32 -9.63 -6.66
CA PRO A 38 -5.87 -9.49 -6.83
C PRO A 38 -5.40 -8.04 -6.66
N VAL A 39 -4.64 -7.79 -5.58
CA VAL A 39 -4.09 -6.47 -5.22
C VAL A 39 -2.60 -6.35 -5.49
N ASP A 40 -2.23 -5.28 -6.18
CA ASP A 40 -0.86 -4.76 -6.15
C ASP A 40 -0.83 -3.53 -5.23
N VAL A 41 -0.20 -3.66 -4.05
CA VAL A 41 -0.02 -2.55 -3.10
C VAL A 41 1.40 -2.00 -3.23
N GLY A 42 1.53 -0.78 -3.76
CA GLY A 42 2.81 -0.10 -3.84
C GLY A 42 3.25 0.45 -2.48
N VAL A 43 4.50 0.19 -2.12
CA VAL A 43 5.18 0.78 -0.97
C VAL A 43 6.47 1.42 -1.47
N PHE A 44 6.74 2.67 -1.07
CA PHE A 44 7.96 3.38 -1.42
C PHE A 44 8.67 3.91 -0.18
N PHE A 45 9.99 3.97 -0.27
CA PHE A 45 10.87 4.45 0.80
C PHE A 45 11.83 5.51 0.25
N CYS A 46 11.85 6.66 0.90
CA CYS A 46 12.72 7.79 0.57
C CYS A 46 13.87 7.83 1.57
N TYR A 47 15.09 7.51 1.13
CA TYR A 47 16.30 7.61 1.94
C TYR A 47 17.05 8.91 1.65
N LYS A 48 17.72 9.47 2.67
CA LYS A 48 18.75 10.48 2.44
C LYS A 48 19.93 9.82 1.73
N LYS A 49 20.65 10.58 0.89
CA LYS A 49 21.83 10.07 0.18
C LYS A 49 22.95 9.78 1.21
N PRO A 50 23.44 8.54 1.35
CA PRO A 50 24.59 8.25 2.19
C PRO A 50 25.87 8.91 1.61
N HIS A 51 26.75 9.39 2.48
CA HIS A 51 27.99 10.06 2.07
C HIS A 51 29.02 9.07 1.49
N ASP A 52 29.16 7.89 2.09
CA ASP A 52 30.26 6.95 1.80
C ASP A 52 29.89 5.78 0.86
N LEU A 53 28.65 5.71 0.38
CA LEU A 53 28.18 4.61 -0.48
C LEU A 53 27.87 5.07 -1.91
N THR A 54 28.26 4.24 -2.87
CA THR A 54 27.89 4.39 -4.28
C THR A 54 26.53 3.79 -4.57
N PHE A 55 25.87 4.23 -5.65
CA PHE A 55 24.64 3.60 -6.13
C PHE A 55 24.83 2.10 -6.40
N GLY A 56 25.93 1.71 -7.06
CA GLY A 56 26.24 0.31 -7.35
C GLY A 56 26.39 -0.56 -6.09
N SER A 57 27.02 -0.05 -5.02
CA SER A 57 27.12 -0.77 -3.74
C SER A 57 25.76 -0.92 -3.05
N MET A 58 24.90 0.12 -3.06
CA MET A 58 23.55 0.02 -2.49
C MET A 58 22.70 -1.01 -3.24
N ILE A 59 22.75 -1.00 -4.58
CA ILE A 59 22.06 -1.97 -5.42
C ILE A 59 22.56 -3.40 -5.17
N GLY A 60 23.86 -3.60 -4.97
CA GLY A 60 24.43 -4.90 -4.60
C GLY A 60 23.84 -5.44 -3.29
N VAL A 61 23.81 -4.60 -2.24
CA VAL A 61 23.21 -4.94 -0.94
C VAL A 61 21.72 -5.27 -1.07
N LEU A 62 20.94 -4.48 -1.82
CA LEU A 62 19.51 -4.75 -2.02
C LEU A 62 19.26 -6.10 -2.70
N LYS A 63 20.04 -6.44 -3.72
CA LYS A 63 19.90 -7.71 -4.45
C LYS A 63 20.31 -8.90 -3.60
N GLU A 64 21.40 -8.79 -2.85
CA GLU A 64 21.84 -9.85 -1.93
C GLU A 64 20.82 -10.06 -0.79
N ALA A 65 20.35 -8.98 -0.17
CA ALA A 65 19.33 -9.05 0.88
C ALA A 65 18.00 -9.66 0.36
N LEU A 66 17.57 -9.30 -0.86
CA LEU A 66 16.39 -9.87 -1.50
C LEU A 66 16.58 -11.38 -1.81
N ALA A 67 17.71 -11.78 -2.38
CA ALA A 67 18.01 -13.18 -2.67
C ALA A 67 18.11 -14.05 -1.40
N GLN A 68 18.58 -13.48 -0.28
CA GLN A 68 18.56 -14.15 1.03
C GLN A 68 17.14 -14.20 1.63
N ALA A 69 16.38 -13.11 1.57
CA ALA A 69 15.02 -13.05 2.10
C ALA A 69 14.09 -14.05 1.39
N LEU A 70 14.22 -14.20 0.07
CA LEU A 70 13.45 -15.15 -0.74
C LEU A 70 13.68 -16.63 -0.38
N VAL A 71 14.68 -16.98 0.44
CA VAL A 71 14.81 -18.34 1.00
C VAL A 71 13.69 -18.62 2.01
N SER A 72 13.46 -17.69 2.94
CA SER A 72 12.40 -17.80 3.96
C SER A 72 11.04 -17.36 3.44
N TYR A 73 11.03 -16.41 2.50
CA TYR A 73 9.85 -15.82 1.88
C TYR A 73 9.69 -16.29 0.42
N TYR A 74 9.98 -17.57 0.17
CA TYR A 74 9.90 -18.20 -1.15
C TYR A 74 8.57 -18.02 -1.91
N PRO A 75 7.38 -17.85 -1.28
CA PRO A 75 6.14 -17.54 -2.01
C PRO A 75 6.25 -16.29 -2.90
N PHE A 76 7.01 -15.27 -2.48
CA PHE A 76 7.21 -14.04 -3.26
C PHE A 76 8.09 -14.22 -4.50
N GLY A 77 8.83 -15.33 -4.60
CA GLY A 77 9.59 -15.72 -5.79
C GLY A 77 8.82 -16.64 -6.75
N GLY A 78 7.54 -16.90 -6.47
CA GLY A 78 6.66 -17.75 -7.28
C GLY A 78 5.75 -16.98 -8.25
N GLU A 79 4.82 -17.70 -8.87
CA GLU A 79 3.87 -17.19 -9.85
C GLU A 79 2.44 -17.62 -9.50
N VAL A 80 1.47 -16.70 -9.55
CA VAL A 80 0.05 -17.03 -9.37
C VAL A 80 -0.52 -17.54 -10.68
N LEU A 81 -1.01 -18.77 -10.69
CA LEU A 81 -1.57 -19.46 -11.85
C LEU A 81 -2.99 -19.95 -11.54
N SER A 82 -3.78 -20.26 -12.56
CA SER A 82 -5.12 -20.85 -12.37
C SER A 82 -5.03 -22.39 -12.30
N ASN A 83 -5.67 -22.97 -11.29
CA ASN A 83 -5.84 -24.42 -11.18
C ASN A 83 -6.93 -24.93 -12.17
N SER A 84 -7.19 -26.25 -12.16
CA SER A 84 -8.17 -26.87 -13.06
C SER A 84 -9.63 -26.45 -12.83
N ALA A 85 -9.95 -25.86 -11.68
CA ALA A 85 -11.25 -25.25 -11.37
C ALA A 85 -11.32 -23.75 -11.72
N GLY A 86 -10.21 -23.14 -12.17
CA GLY A 86 -10.10 -21.72 -12.50
C GLY A 86 -9.69 -20.83 -11.31
N GLU A 87 -9.49 -21.39 -10.12
CA GLU A 87 -9.09 -20.64 -8.93
C GLU A 87 -7.58 -20.32 -8.94
N PRO A 88 -7.16 -19.20 -8.34
CA PRO A 88 -5.74 -18.88 -8.18
C PRO A 88 -5.04 -19.85 -7.21
N GLU A 89 -3.86 -20.32 -7.63
CA GLU A 89 -2.94 -21.16 -6.88
C GLU A 89 -1.51 -20.64 -7.09
N LEU A 90 -0.66 -20.71 -6.05
CA LEU A 90 0.69 -20.15 -6.11
C LEU A 90 1.73 -21.24 -6.42
N LEU A 91 2.32 -21.16 -7.61
CA LEU A 91 3.47 -21.97 -8.01
C LEU A 91 4.75 -21.37 -7.45
N CYS A 92 5.30 -21.99 -6.41
CA CYS A 92 6.58 -21.63 -5.80
C CYS A 92 7.76 -22.25 -6.57
N ASN A 93 7.98 -21.80 -7.81
CA ASN A 93 9.04 -22.30 -8.71
C ASN A 93 10.38 -21.54 -8.61
N ASN A 94 10.49 -20.54 -7.74
CA ASN A 94 11.64 -19.64 -7.64
C ASN A 94 11.99 -18.94 -8.97
N ARG A 95 10.97 -18.59 -9.76
CA ARG A 95 11.08 -17.65 -10.90
C ARG A 95 11.79 -16.37 -10.48
N GLY A 96 11.57 -15.90 -9.24
CA GLY A 96 12.23 -14.74 -8.64
C GLY A 96 11.49 -13.41 -8.85
N VAL A 97 11.96 -12.38 -8.17
CA VAL A 97 11.32 -11.04 -8.16
C VAL A 97 11.95 -10.14 -9.23
N ASP A 98 11.12 -9.41 -9.97
CA ASP A 98 11.59 -8.38 -10.91
C ASP A 98 12.29 -7.24 -10.17
N PHE A 99 13.55 -7.00 -10.50
CA PHE A 99 14.36 -5.92 -9.94
C PHE A 99 14.71 -4.92 -11.04
N MET A 100 14.39 -3.64 -10.82
CA MET A 100 14.63 -2.58 -11.80
C MET A 100 15.49 -1.47 -11.18
N GLU A 101 16.56 -1.10 -11.89
CA GLU A 101 17.37 0.07 -11.59
C GLU A 101 16.85 1.23 -12.46
N ALA A 102 16.58 2.37 -11.83
CA ALA A 102 16.10 3.56 -12.53
C ALA A 102 16.75 4.83 -11.99
N TYR A 103 16.85 5.83 -12.87
CA TYR A 103 17.31 7.18 -12.55
C TYR A 103 16.22 8.18 -12.91
N ALA A 104 15.94 9.13 -12.01
CA ALA A 104 15.07 10.27 -12.27
C ALA A 104 15.93 11.54 -12.35
N ASP A 105 15.69 12.41 -13.33
CA ASP A 105 16.41 13.68 -13.52
C ASP A 105 15.95 14.81 -12.56
N VAL A 106 15.47 14.44 -11.38
CA VAL A 106 14.95 15.33 -10.32
C VAL A 106 15.51 14.94 -8.96
N GLN A 107 15.74 15.92 -8.10
CA GLN A 107 16.16 15.67 -6.71
C GLN A 107 14.97 15.22 -5.86
N LEU A 108 15.20 14.30 -4.91
CA LEU A 108 14.17 13.79 -4.00
C LEU A 108 13.37 14.90 -3.27
N GLN A 109 14.05 15.97 -2.85
CA GLN A 109 13.41 17.12 -2.17
C GLN A 109 12.45 17.93 -3.07
N ASN A 110 12.53 17.74 -4.39
CA ASN A 110 11.70 18.41 -5.40
C ASN A 110 10.56 17.49 -5.91
N LEU A 111 10.42 16.26 -5.39
CA LEU A 111 9.26 15.42 -5.68
C LEU A 111 8.04 15.96 -4.92
N ASN A 112 6.88 16.00 -5.59
CA ASN A 112 5.61 16.32 -4.97
C ASN A 112 5.13 15.14 -4.10
N LEU A 113 5.70 14.98 -2.91
CA LEU A 113 5.31 13.94 -1.95
C LEU A 113 3.94 14.21 -1.30
N TYR A 114 3.36 15.39 -1.50
CA TYR A 114 1.97 15.68 -1.14
C TYR A 114 0.98 15.04 -2.13
N ASN A 115 1.23 15.17 -3.43
CA ASN A 115 0.49 14.47 -4.48
C ASN A 115 1.35 13.36 -5.13
N PRO A 116 1.40 12.15 -4.55
CA PRO A 116 2.17 11.03 -5.10
C PRO A 116 1.63 10.56 -6.47
N ASP A 117 0.43 10.95 -6.88
CA ASP A 117 -0.10 10.55 -8.19
C ASP A 117 0.56 11.36 -9.34
N GLU A 118 1.07 12.57 -9.05
CA GLU A 118 1.90 13.35 -9.99
C GLU A 118 3.36 12.86 -10.05
N SER A 119 3.91 12.43 -8.90
CA SER A 119 5.35 12.25 -8.71
C SER A 119 5.81 10.80 -8.55
N ILE A 120 4.92 9.89 -8.16
CA ILE A 120 5.22 8.47 -7.90
C ILE A 120 4.46 7.57 -8.88
N GLU A 121 3.15 7.78 -9.08
CA GLU A 121 2.33 6.92 -9.93
C GLU A 121 2.81 6.93 -11.39
N SER A 122 2.98 5.75 -11.99
CA SER A 122 3.45 5.53 -13.37
C SER A 122 4.84 6.08 -13.73
N LYS A 123 5.44 6.94 -12.90
CA LYS A 123 6.83 7.39 -13.01
C LYS A 123 7.78 6.47 -12.23
N LEU A 124 7.47 6.21 -10.96
CA LEU A 124 8.32 5.43 -10.03
C LEU A 124 7.66 4.13 -9.56
N VAL A 125 6.33 4.01 -9.60
CA VAL A 125 5.58 2.80 -9.22
C VAL A 125 4.61 2.39 -10.33
N PRO A 126 4.56 1.11 -10.75
CA PRO A 126 3.60 0.63 -11.74
C PRO A 126 2.15 0.58 -11.19
N LYS A 127 1.16 0.85 -12.05
CA LYS A 127 -0.28 0.92 -11.68
C LYS A 127 -0.93 -0.49 -11.59
N LYS A 128 -1.76 -0.77 -10.54
CA LYS A 128 -2.83 -1.83 -10.38
C LYS A 128 -3.54 -1.71 -8.98
N LYS A 129 -4.62 -2.48 -8.66
CA LYS A 129 -5.79 -2.01 -7.83
C LYS A 129 -6.47 -3.01 -6.81
N HIS A 130 -7.18 -2.49 -5.77
CA HIS A 130 -8.41 -2.98 -5.01
C HIS A 130 -8.38 -3.92 -3.72
N GLY A 131 -8.51 -3.48 -2.44
CA GLY A 131 -8.88 -4.44 -1.31
C GLY A 131 -9.24 -3.92 0.13
N VAL A 132 -10.07 -4.68 0.92
CA VAL A 132 -10.61 -4.53 2.34
C VAL A 132 -12.13 -4.18 2.62
N LEU A 133 -12.71 -4.66 3.74
CA LEU A 133 -14.12 -4.60 4.24
C LEU A 133 -14.79 -3.20 4.42
N SER A 134 -16.13 -3.14 4.63
CA SER A 134 -16.93 -1.89 4.70
C SER A 134 -18.08 -1.86 5.74
N VAL A 135 -18.35 -0.67 6.31
CA VAL A 135 -19.50 -0.33 7.19
C VAL A 135 -20.36 0.78 6.56
N GLN A 136 -21.68 0.80 6.79
CA GLN A 136 -22.60 1.78 6.19
C GLN A 136 -23.47 2.51 7.24
N LYS A 137 -23.67 3.82 7.06
CA LYS A 137 -24.54 4.73 7.85
C LYS A 137 -25.12 5.81 6.93
N THR A 138 -26.19 6.50 7.35
CA THR A 138 -26.78 7.56 6.52
C THR A 138 -25.99 8.88 6.62
N ILE A 139 -25.95 9.64 5.52
CA ILE A 139 -25.23 10.92 5.46
C ILE A 139 -25.79 11.96 6.45
N ASN A 140 -27.09 11.91 6.75
CA ASN A 140 -27.71 12.86 7.68
C ASN A 140 -27.26 12.59 9.12
N GLU A 141 -27.23 11.32 9.56
CA GLU A 141 -26.71 10.95 10.87
C GLU A 141 -25.24 11.39 11.03
N LEU A 142 -24.41 11.17 10.00
CA LEU A 142 -22.99 11.57 10.01
C LEU A 142 -22.78 13.10 10.10
N LYS A 143 -23.77 13.91 9.69
CA LYS A 143 -23.72 15.38 9.77
C LYS A 143 -24.27 15.94 11.09
N GLU A 144 -25.27 15.28 11.67
CA GLU A 144 -25.98 15.78 12.85
C GLU A 144 -25.41 15.24 14.17
N LYS A 145 -24.72 14.10 14.15
CA LYS A 145 -24.16 13.45 15.34
C LYS A 145 -22.72 13.89 15.61
N PRO A 146 -22.28 13.92 16.89
CA PRO A 146 -20.88 14.20 17.23
C PRO A 146 -19.95 13.08 16.75
N LEU A 147 -18.67 13.40 16.55
CA LEU A 147 -17.64 12.43 16.12
C LEU A 147 -17.53 11.20 17.04
N SER A 148 -17.78 11.36 18.35
CA SER A 148 -17.81 10.24 19.29
C SER A 148 -18.84 9.18 18.91
N TRP A 149 -20.06 9.59 18.49
CA TRP A 149 -21.10 8.65 18.06
C TRP A 149 -20.69 7.85 16.82
N VAL A 150 -19.91 8.46 15.92
CA VAL A 150 -19.36 7.75 14.75
C VAL A 150 -18.30 6.73 15.18
N ALA A 151 -17.44 7.08 16.15
CA ALA A 151 -16.46 6.17 16.71
C ALA A 151 -17.13 4.99 17.47
N ASP A 152 -18.13 5.28 18.30
CA ASP A 152 -18.91 4.29 19.05
C ASP A 152 -19.61 3.32 18.07
N ALA A 153 -20.26 3.84 17.02
CA ALA A 153 -20.94 3.02 16.02
C ALA A 153 -19.99 2.16 15.16
N ILE A 154 -18.74 2.57 14.97
CA ILE A 154 -17.69 1.73 14.37
C ILE A 154 -17.23 0.66 15.37
N HIS A 155 -17.05 1.03 16.63
CA HIS A 155 -16.62 0.12 17.69
C HIS A 155 -17.63 -1.03 17.91
N GLU A 156 -18.92 -0.70 18.12
CA GLU A 156 -20.02 -1.67 18.25
C GLU A 156 -20.09 -2.65 17.06
N TYR A 157 -19.86 -2.17 15.83
CA TYR A 157 -19.81 -3.03 14.66
C TYR A 157 -18.60 -3.99 14.69
N LEU A 158 -17.42 -3.48 15.06
CA LEU A 158 -16.20 -4.28 15.15
C LEU A 158 -16.26 -5.32 16.27
N GLU A 159 -16.93 -5.05 17.39
CA GLU A 159 -17.13 -6.05 18.45
C GLU A 159 -17.91 -7.28 17.96
N GLY A 160 -18.89 -7.09 17.07
CA GLY A 160 -19.62 -8.20 16.44
C GLY A 160 -18.84 -8.88 15.29
N ALA A 161 -18.15 -8.08 14.47
CA ALA A 161 -17.49 -8.57 13.25
C ALA A 161 -16.12 -9.23 13.51
N VAL A 162 -15.36 -8.81 14.53
CA VAL A 162 -14.01 -9.33 14.81
C VAL A 162 -14.08 -10.49 15.83
N THR A 163 -14.96 -11.46 15.55
CA THR A 163 -15.18 -12.65 16.38
C THR A 163 -14.72 -13.92 15.66
N LYS A 164 -14.29 -14.93 16.42
CA LYS A 164 -13.86 -16.23 15.87
C LYS A 164 -15.00 -16.87 15.07
N GLU A 165 -16.21 -16.77 15.59
CA GLU A 165 -17.43 -17.34 15.01
C GLU A 165 -17.78 -16.66 13.69
N HIS A 166 -17.58 -15.34 13.57
CA HIS A 166 -17.72 -14.63 12.30
C HIS A 166 -16.69 -15.11 11.26
N PHE A 167 -15.41 -15.21 11.62
CA PHE A 167 -14.38 -15.69 10.69
C PHE A 167 -14.59 -17.16 10.28
N LEU A 168 -15.04 -18.03 11.18
CA LEU A 168 -15.39 -19.42 10.83
C LEU A 168 -16.59 -19.46 9.88
N GLY A 169 -17.67 -18.74 10.17
CA GLY A 169 -18.84 -18.68 9.27
C GLY A 169 -18.51 -18.06 7.91
N LEU A 170 -17.53 -17.16 7.84
CA LEU A 170 -17.01 -16.59 6.59
C LEU A 170 -16.18 -17.62 5.79
N ILE A 171 -15.35 -18.44 6.45
CA ILE A 171 -14.64 -19.56 5.81
C ILE A 171 -15.63 -20.60 5.27
N ASP A 172 -16.61 -21.01 6.09
CA ASP A 172 -17.68 -21.94 5.69
C ASP A 172 -18.49 -21.40 4.50
N TRP A 173 -18.80 -20.09 4.51
CA TRP A 173 -19.49 -19.43 3.40
C TRP A 173 -18.65 -19.45 2.12
N VAL A 174 -17.36 -19.10 2.18
CA VAL A 174 -16.49 -19.16 0.99
C VAL A 174 -16.43 -20.59 0.45
N GLU A 175 -16.14 -21.58 1.30
CA GLU A 175 -16.01 -22.98 0.87
C GLU A 175 -17.28 -23.50 0.18
N ALA A 176 -18.47 -23.10 0.66
CA ALA A 176 -19.75 -23.46 0.05
C ALA A 176 -20.03 -22.82 -1.32
N HIS A 177 -19.32 -21.76 -1.71
CA HIS A 177 -19.51 -21.04 -2.98
C HIS A 177 -18.36 -21.23 -3.97
N ARG A 178 -17.26 -21.92 -3.60
CA ARG A 178 -16.15 -22.18 -4.52
C ARG A 178 -16.59 -23.00 -5.75
N PRO A 179 -16.04 -22.73 -6.95
CA PRO A 179 -14.96 -21.79 -7.25
C PRO A 179 -15.44 -20.37 -7.63
N GLU A 180 -16.68 -19.97 -7.31
CA GLU A 180 -17.18 -18.65 -7.69
C GLU A 180 -16.45 -17.53 -6.92
N PRO A 181 -15.84 -16.53 -7.61
CA PRO A 181 -15.10 -15.47 -6.94
C PRO A 181 -16.00 -14.60 -6.05
N ALA A 182 -15.61 -14.45 -4.78
CA ALA A 182 -16.24 -13.51 -3.87
C ALA A 182 -15.63 -12.10 -4.02
N LEU A 183 -16.46 -11.06 -3.91
CA LEU A 183 -15.99 -9.68 -3.93
C LEU A 183 -16.78 -8.83 -2.93
N ALA A 184 -16.10 -8.19 -1.99
CA ALA A 184 -16.74 -7.24 -1.08
C ALA A 184 -17.30 -6.05 -1.86
N LYS A 185 -18.55 -5.65 -1.58
CA LYS A 185 -19.33 -4.66 -2.35
C LYS A 185 -18.61 -3.31 -2.55
N ILE A 186 -17.73 -2.93 -1.63
CA ILE A 186 -16.92 -1.71 -1.69
C ILE A 186 -15.89 -1.69 -2.85
N TYR A 187 -15.60 -2.84 -3.47
CA TYR A 187 -14.82 -2.96 -4.71
C TYR A 187 -15.66 -2.98 -5.98
N SER A 188 -16.97 -3.18 -5.86
CA SER A 188 -17.88 -3.24 -6.99
C SER A 188 -18.20 -1.83 -7.50
N SER A 189 -17.90 -1.57 -8.78
CA SER A 189 -18.32 -0.35 -9.47
C SER A 189 -19.84 -0.32 -9.70
N GLY A 190 -20.44 0.87 -9.72
CA GLY A 190 -21.87 1.05 -10.03
C GLY A 190 -22.80 0.84 -8.85
N SER A 191 -22.28 0.88 -7.62
CA SER A 191 -23.11 0.85 -6.41
C SER A 191 -24.02 2.08 -6.33
N ARG A 192 -25.27 1.88 -5.88
CA ARG A 192 -26.24 2.98 -5.63
C ARG A 192 -26.27 3.41 -4.16
N ASP A 193 -25.40 2.84 -3.33
CA ASP A 193 -25.37 3.07 -1.88
C ASP A 193 -24.85 4.46 -1.48
N GLY A 194 -24.33 5.24 -2.44
CA GLY A 194 -23.73 6.56 -2.22
C GLY A 194 -22.21 6.50 -2.01
N PRO A 195 -21.59 7.63 -1.62
CA PRO A 195 -20.16 7.71 -1.42
C PRO A 195 -19.71 6.88 -0.21
N ALA A 196 -18.60 6.17 -0.36
CA ALA A 196 -17.97 5.39 0.68
C ALA A 196 -16.45 5.59 0.66
N PHE A 197 -15.76 5.15 1.70
CA PHE A 197 -14.30 5.16 1.77
C PHE A 197 -13.80 3.96 2.57
N VAL A 198 -12.61 3.48 2.24
CA VAL A 198 -11.90 2.42 2.96
C VAL A 198 -10.84 3.05 3.84
N VAL A 199 -10.84 2.69 5.12
CA VAL A 199 -9.79 3.09 6.08
C VAL A 199 -8.92 1.89 6.38
N SER A 200 -7.65 1.94 5.99
CA SER A 200 -6.65 0.92 6.32
C SER A 200 -5.68 1.45 7.36
N SER A 201 -5.39 0.70 8.42
CA SER A 201 -4.52 1.19 9.51
C SER A 201 -3.04 0.94 9.21
N GLY A 202 -2.36 1.97 8.73
CA GLY A 202 -0.90 2.00 8.57
C GLY A 202 -0.12 2.19 9.88
N GLN A 203 -0.80 2.29 11.03
CA GLN A 203 -0.20 2.61 12.34
C GLN A 203 0.85 1.59 12.82
N ARG A 204 0.84 0.36 12.27
CA ARG A 204 1.82 -0.69 12.59
C ARG A 204 2.87 -0.90 11.50
N PHE A 205 2.90 -0.05 10.47
CA PHE A 205 3.84 -0.16 9.37
C PHE A 205 5.28 0.03 9.89
N PRO A 206 6.18 -0.95 9.71
CA PRO A 206 7.50 -0.95 10.34
C PRO A 206 8.52 -0.09 9.55
N GLY A 207 8.12 1.09 9.07
CA GLY A 207 9.00 1.98 8.28
C GLY A 207 10.29 2.34 9.02
N SER A 208 10.21 2.51 10.35
CA SER A 208 11.35 2.71 11.25
C SER A 208 12.21 1.46 11.53
N ARG A 209 12.00 0.36 10.80
CA ARG A 209 12.83 -0.86 10.84
C ARG A 209 13.45 -1.24 9.49
N VAL A 210 13.19 -0.47 8.44
CA VAL A 210 13.74 -0.73 7.10
C VAL A 210 15.10 -0.03 6.97
N ASP A 211 16.15 -0.65 7.50
CA ASP A 211 17.54 -0.19 7.36
C ASP A 211 18.37 -1.24 6.63
N PHE A 212 19.00 -0.85 5.53
CA PHE A 212 19.87 -1.69 4.71
C PHE A 212 21.38 -1.44 4.99
N GLY A 213 21.70 -0.72 6.06
CA GLY A 213 23.08 -0.33 6.43
C GLY A 213 23.44 1.11 6.07
N TRP A 214 22.47 1.93 5.68
CA TRP A 214 22.64 3.37 5.40
C TRP A 214 21.67 4.27 6.18
N GLY A 215 21.04 3.71 7.22
CA GLY A 215 20.12 4.42 8.09
C GLY A 215 18.67 4.38 7.62
N MET A 216 17.79 4.86 8.48
CA MET A 216 16.35 4.80 8.29
C MET A 216 15.86 5.67 7.11
N PRO A 217 14.73 5.31 6.47
CA PRO A 217 14.09 6.17 5.49
C PRO A 217 13.57 7.45 6.17
N ALA A 218 13.72 8.59 5.48
CA ALA A 218 13.10 9.85 5.87
C ALA A 218 11.58 9.84 5.66
N LEU A 219 11.09 9.00 4.74
CA LEU A 219 9.68 8.68 4.58
C LEU A 219 9.54 7.23 4.10
N GLY A 220 8.71 6.44 4.78
CA GLY A 220 8.12 5.23 4.22
C GLY A 220 6.63 5.46 4.04
N SER A 221 6.11 5.28 2.83
CA SER A 221 4.71 5.54 2.51
C SER A 221 4.18 4.51 1.52
N TYR A 222 2.87 4.41 1.45
CA TYR A 222 2.17 3.66 0.43
C TYR A 222 1.88 4.55 -0.76
N HIS A 223 1.81 3.94 -1.93
CA HIS A 223 1.11 4.48 -3.09
C HIS A 223 0.28 3.33 -3.68
N PHE A 224 -1.03 3.43 -3.54
CA PHE A 224 -1.97 2.42 -4.00
C PHE A 224 -2.91 3.11 -4.99
N PRO A 225 -2.71 2.92 -6.31
CA PRO A 225 -3.50 3.61 -7.32
C PRO A 225 -4.91 3.01 -7.30
N TRP A 226 -5.75 3.62 -6.47
CA TRP A 226 -6.97 2.99 -6.01
C TRP A 226 -8.01 3.00 -7.12
N GLY A 227 -8.50 1.81 -7.43
CA GLY A 227 -9.22 1.59 -8.65
C GLY A 227 -10.73 1.69 -8.61
N GLY A 228 -11.32 1.79 -7.42
CA GLY A 228 -12.76 1.79 -7.20
C GLY A 228 -13.34 3.19 -7.07
N GLU A 229 -14.67 3.25 -6.93
CA GLU A 229 -15.41 4.52 -6.81
C GLU A 229 -15.41 5.08 -5.37
N ALA A 230 -15.08 4.26 -4.37
CA ALA A 230 -14.89 4.69 -3.00
C ALA A 230 -13.57 5.47 -2.83
N GLY A 231 -13.46 6.28 -1.78
CA GLY A 231 -12.18 6.85 -1.35
C GLY A 231 -11.28 5.82 -0.65
N TYR A 232 -9.98 6.10 -0.55
CA TYR A 232 -9.05 5.32 0.29
C TYR A 232 -8.31 6.26 1.25
N VAL A 233 -8.20 5.86 2.52
CA VAL A 233 -7.51 6.63 3.57
C VAL A 233 -6.66 5.67 4.40
N MET A 234 -5.41 6.05 4.67
CA MET A 234 -4.49 5.29 5.50
C MET A 234 -3.73 6.20 6.47
N PRO A 235 -4.11 6.27 7.76
CA PRO A 235 -3.30 6.91 8.78
C PRO A 235 -2.06 6.07 9.13
N MET A 236 -0.89 6.71 9.06
CA MET A 236 0.44 6.16 9.34
C MET A 236 1.13 6.95 10.46
N PRO A 237 2.12 6.38 11.17
CA PRO A 237 2.93 7.15 12.11
C PRO A 237 3.78 8.18 11.34
N SER A 238 4.03 9.34 11.94
CA SER A 238 5.01 10.28 11.39
C SER A 238 6.43 9.71 11.47
N PRO A 239 7.26 9.87 10.41
CA PRO A 239 8.68 9.52 10.47
C PRO A 239 9.54 10.54 11.23
N VAL A 240 8.97 11.67 11.67
CA VAL A 240 9.74 12.81 12.23
C VAL A 240 9.36 13.16 13.67
N ARG A 241 8.09 13.04 14.05
CA ARG A 241 7.59 13.48 15.36
C ARG A 241 6.72 12.41 15.99
N ASP A 242 7.10 11.97 17.18
CA ASP A 242 6.28 11.08 17.97
C ASP A 242 4.93 11.75 18.31
N GLY A 243 3.84 11.02 18.11
CA GLY A 243 2.46 11.53 18.20
C GLY A 243 1.89 12.20 16.94
N ASP A 244 2.69 12.69 15.99
CA ASP A 244 2.19 13.20 14.71
C ASP A 244 1.76 12.04 13.80
N TRP A 245 0.70 12.23 13.01
CA TRP A 245 0.23 11.25 12.01
C TRP A 245 0.42 11.78 10.59
N VAL A 246 0.88 10.93 9.67
CA VAL A 246 0.83 11.19 8.23
C VAL A 246 -0.35 10.39 7.67
N VAL A 247 -1.25 11.04 6.94
CA VAL A 247 -2.44 10.37 6.40
C VAL A 247 -2.35 10.34 4.88
N TYR A 248 -2.15 9.14 4.32
CA TYR A 248 -2.28 8.93 2.87
C TYR A 248 -3.76 8.95 2.51
N MET A 249 -4.12 9.70 1.46
CA MET A 249 -5.48 9.84 0.98
C MET A 249 -5.50 9.71 -0.54
N HIS A 250 -6.40 8.89 -1.06
CA HIS A 250 -6.75 8.82 -2.48
C HIS A 250 -8.26 9.07 -2.59
N LEU A 251 -8.63 10.31 -2.85
CA LEU A 251 -10.00 10.82 -2.88
C LEU A 251 -10.25 11.57 -4.20
N SER A 252 -11.51 11.90 -4.52
CA SER A 252 -11.79 12.74 -5.68
C SER A 252 -11.26 14.17 -5.49
N VAL A 253 -10.93 14.85 -6.59
CA VAL A 253 -10.37 16.22 -6.58
C VAL A 253 -11.20 17.17 -5.71
N GLY A 254 -12.52 17.20 -5.87
CA GLY A 254 -13.40 18.06 -5.08
C GLY A 254 -13.48 17.71 -3.58
N GLN A 255 -13.12 16.48 -3.18
CA GLN A 255 -12.97 16.13 -1.77
C GLN A 255 -11.64 16.65 -1.20
N ILE A 256 -10.56 16.61 -2.00
CA ILE A 256 -9.26 17.19 -1.61
C ILE A 256 -9.37 18.71 -1.49
N GLU A 257 -9.93 19.40 -2.50
CA GLU A 257 -10.17 20.85 -2.47
C GLU A 257 -10.98 21.28 -1.24
N TRP A 258 -11.99 20.49 -0.85
CA TRP A 258 -12.78 20.74 0.35
C TRP A 258 -11.97 20.56 1.63
N ILE A 259 -11.13 19.52 1.72
CA ILE A 259 -10.24 19.28 2.88
C ILE A 259 -9.22 20.42 3.01
N GLU A 260 -8.61 20.84 1.90
CA GLU A 260 -7.66 21.97 1.86
C GLU A 260 -8.29 23.29 2.28
N THR A 261 -9.58 23.51 2.00
CA THR A 261 -10.27 24.77 2.28
C THR A 261 -10.88 24.81 3.69
N GLU A 262 -11.67 23.79 4.04
CA GLU A 262 -12.49 23.78 5.26
C GLU A 262 -11.81 23.05 6.43
N ALA A 263 -10.96 22.06 6.14
CA ALA A 263 -10.31 21.21 7.14
C ALA A 263 -8.80 21.49 7.33
N ALA A 264 -8.28 22.62 6.82
CA ALA A 264 -6.89 23.07 7.00
C ALA A 264 -6.44 23.26 8.47
N HIS A 265 -7.40 23.35 9.39
CA HIS A 265 -7.16 23.40 10.83
C HIS A 265 -6.84 22.01 11.44
N ILE A 266 -7.16 20.93 10.72
CA ILE A 266 -6.89 19.53 11.08
C ILE A 266 -5.76 18.96 10.22
N PHE A 267 -5.88 19.09 8.89
CA PHE A 267 -4.94 18.53 7.93
C PHE A 267 -3.99 19.60 7.39
N ARG A 268 -2.73 19.22 7.20
CA ARG A 268 -1.70 20.07 6.58
C ARG A 268 -1.03 19.29 5.45
N PRO A 269 -0.78 19.90 4.28
CA PRO A 269 -0.02 19.26 3.21
C PRO A 269 1.35 18.80 3.69
N LEU A 270 1.76 17.58 3.28
CA LEU A 270 3.07 17.04 3.59
C LEU A 270 4.15 17.79 2.80
N SER A 271 5.19 18.29 3.48
CA SER A 271 6.28 19.03 2.83
C SER A 271 7.63 18.36 3.02
N SER A 272 8.57 18.64 2.09
CA SER A 272 9.97 18.23 2.20
C SER A 272 10.65 18.84 3.43
N GLU A 273 10.24 20.04 3.84
CA GLU A 273 10.66 20.71 5.08
C GLU A 273 10.23 19.92 6.32
N TYR A 274 8.97 19.48 6.39
CA TYR A 274 8.47 18.65 7.50
C TYR A 274 9.27 17.34 7.62
N LEU A 275 9.59 16.72 6.48
CA LEU A 275 10.37 15.48 6.39
C LEU A 275 11.89 15.68 6.60
N ASN A 276 12.35 16.92 6.85
CA ASN A 276 13.77 17.29 6.93
C ASN A 276 14.58 16.82 5.70
N LEU A 277 13.98 16.83 4.50
CA LEU A 277 14.64 16.47 3.24
C LEU A 277 15.53 17.60 2.69
N SER A 278 15.30 18.83 3.12
CA SER A 278 16.18 19.97 2.87
C SER A 278 17.46 19.90 3.71
N ASN A 279 18.60 20.20 3.08
CA ASN A 279 19.94 20.32 3.63
C ASN A 279 20.60 19.02 4.14
N SER A 280 21.47 18.48 3.29
CA SER A 280 22.78 17.94 3.65
C SER A 280 23.73 18.31 2.53
N ASP A 281 24.66 19.24 2.82
CA ASP A 281 25.75 19.65 1.90
C ASP A 281 26.68 18.46 1.55
#